data_AF-A0A7J2JR33-F1
#
_entry.id   AF-A0A7J2JR33-F1
#
_cell.length_a   1.000
_cell.length_b   1.000
_cell.length_c   1.000
_cell.angle_alpha   90.00
_cell.angle_beta   90.00
_cell.angle_gamma   90.00
#
_symmetry.space_group_name_H-M   'P 1'
#
loop_
_entity.id
_entity.type
_entity.pdbx_description
1 polymer ?
#
loop_
_entity_poly.entity_id
_entity_poly.type
_entity_poly.pdbx_seq_one_letter_code
_entity_poly.pdbx_strand_id
1 'polypeptide(L)'
;MGVRFKSHSPPRQGGGTALRGVAVLELDYHELGEYAEKLVERSLRRISMSKMRRLHQEIVRIREIVVRGEGLEECRKLLPRLRYLLAYIYGRLGGGEKRNFQEYMETLKRTIDALLHSQDPEKLREGVEKLYMFSEAIVAYHKYYEEGGRRGR
;
A
#
# COMPACT_ATOMS: atom_id res chain seq x y z
N MET A 1 14.79 57.77 -0.42
CA MET A 1 13.80 56.75 -0.02
C MET A 1 14.36 55.38 -0.35
N GLY A 2 14.86 54.64 0.64
CA GLY A 2 15.41 53.29 0.45
C GLY A 2 14.50 52.26 1.11
N VAL A 3 13.90 51.38 0.31
CA VAL A 3 12.99 50.33 0.79
C VAL A 3 13.84 49.12 1.24
N ARG A 4 13.81 48.81 2.54
CA ARG A 4 14.38 47.56 3.10
C ARG A 4 13.43 46.40 2.77
N PHE A 5 13.89 45.44 1.96
CA PHE A 5 13.24 44.15 1.83
C PHE A 5 13.59 43.29 3.05
N LYS A 6 12.56 42.86 3.80
CA LYS A 6 12.70 41.83 4.84
C LYS A 6 13.03 40.50 4.15
N SER A 7 14.18 39.92 4.47
CA SER A 7 14.55 38.57 4.09
C SER A 7 13.62 37.58 4.80
N HIS A 8 12.64 37.03 4.07
CA HIS A 8 11.92 35.84 4.52
C HIS A 8 12.79 34.62 4.23
N SER A 9 13.43 34.09 5.27
CA SER A 9 13.94 32.72 5.23
C SER A 9 12.78 31.76 4.97
N PRO A 10 12.91 30.78 4.06
CA PRO A 10 11.88 29.78 3.88
C PRO A 10 11.73 28.95 5.17
N PRO A 11 10.51 28.57 5.55
CA PRO A 11 10.29 27.75 6.73
C PRO A 11 10.99 26.40 6.56
N ARG A 12 11.68 26.00 7.63
CA ARG A 12 12.32 24.68 7.77
C ARG A 12 11.32 23.59 7.39
N GLN A 13 11.72 22.74 6.44
CA GLN A 13 10.99 21.51 6.12
C GLN A 13 10.94 20.66 7.39
N GLY A 14 9.79 20.70 8.07
CA GLY A 14 9.44 19.73 9.09
C GLY A 14 9.09 18.42 8.39
N GLY A 15 9.91 17.40 8.63
CA GLY A 15 9.62 16.03 8.23
C GLY A 15 8.30 15.58 8.86
N GLY A 16 7.32 15.31 8.01
CA GLY A 16 6.01 14.85 8.43
C GLY A 16 4.99 15.02 7.31
N THR A 17 4.42 13.90 6.85
CA THR A 17 3.23 13.82 5.99
C THR A 17 3.35 14.31 4.54
N ALA A 18 4.07 13.56 3.69
CA ALA A 18 4.02 13.72 2.22
C ALA A 18 3.71 12.42 1.43
N LEU A 19 3.23 11.35 2.07
CA LEU A 19 2.92 10.08 1.39
C LEU A 19 1.42 9.89 1.07
N ARG A 20 0.58 10.91 1.28
CA ARG A 20 -0.86 10.82 0.93
C ARG A 20 -1.04 10.91 -0.58
N GLY A 21 -1.20 9.75 -1.20
CA GLY A 21 -1.74 9.62 -2.54
C GLY A 21 -0.81 9.06 -3.61
N VAL A 22 0.38 8.64 -3.20
CA VAL A 22 1.39 7.98 -4.03
C VAL A 22 0.96 6.53 -4.33
N ALA A 23 1.04 6.09 -5.58
CA ALA A 23 0.92 4.66 -5.89
C ALA A 23 2.17 3.94 -5.36
N VAL A 24 2.02 2.74 -4.82
CA VAL A 24 3.12 1.91 -4.30
C VAL A 24 4.25 1.74 -5.33
N LEU A 25 3.92 1.87 -6.62
CA LEU A 25 4.85 1.75 -7.74
C LEU A 25 5.92 2.85 -7.81
N GLU A 26 5.63 4.04 -7.28
CA GLU A 26 6.52 5.22 -7.31
C GLU A 26 7.57 5.18 -6.20
N LEU A 27 7.38 4.31 -5.20
CA LEU A 27 8.29 4.16 -4.07
C LEU A 27 9.42 3.19 -4.42
N ASP A 28 10.60 3.43 -3.85
CA ASP A 28 11.66 2.43 -3.83
C ASP A 28 11.38 1.32 -2.80
N TYR A 29 12.12 0.22 -2.87
CA TYR A 29 11.89 -0.94 -1.99
C TYR A 29 12.06 -0.64 -0.50
N HIS A 30 12.90 0.31 -0.13
CA HIS A 30 13.10 0.70 1.26
C HIS A 30 11.92 1.55 1.76
N GLU A 31 11.50 2.53 0.96
CA GLU A 31 10.33 3.38 1.23
C GLU A 31 9.03 2.59 1.35
N LEU A 32 8.90 1.48 0.60
CA LEU A 32 7.77 0.55 0.74
C LEU A 32 7.63 0.00 2.16
N GLY A 33 8.74 -0.45 2.74
CA GLY A 33 8.78 -1.01 4.08
C GLY A 33 8.38 0.03 5.12
N GLU A 34 9.00 1.22 5.07
CA GLU A 34 8.67 2.31 5.99
C GLU A 34 7.21 2.75 5.89
N TYR A 35 6.70 2.87 4.66
CA TYR A 35 5.33 3.29 4.44
C TYR A 35 4.34 2.25 4.97
N ALA A 36 4.61 0.97 4.72
CA ALA A 36 3.81 -0.13 5.25
C ALA A 36 3.79 -0.13 6.78
N GLU A 37 4.95 0.03 7.43
CA GLU A 37 5.05 0.09 8.89
C GLU A 37 4.21 1.24 9.46
N LYS A 38 4.45 2.46 8.98
CA LYS A 38 3.73 3.67 9.43
C LYS A 38 2.23 3.52 9.23
N LEU A 39 1.80 2.91 8.11
CA LEU A 39 0.40 2.65 7.80
C LEU A 39 -0.21 1.63 8.77
N VAL A 40 0.52 0.55 9.07
CA VAL A 40 0.05 -0.44 10.03
C VAL A 40 -0.09 0.18 11.41
N GLU A 41 0.97 0.81 11.91
CA GLU A 41 1.03 1.35 13.25
C GLU A 41 -0.12 2.33 13.53
N ARG A 42 -0.33 3.29 12.61
CA ARG A 42 -1.32 4.36 12.81
C ARG A 42 -2.77 3.90 12.63
N SER A 43 -3.04 2.91 11.78
CA SER A 43 -4.42 2.60 11.39
C SER A 43 -4.76 1.12 11.25
N LEU A 44 -3.91 0.30 10.63
CA LEU A 44 -4.28 -1.09 10.31
C LEU A 44 -4.18 -2.05 11.49
N ARG A 45 -3.49 -1.68 12.59
CA ARG A 45 -3.49 -2.48 13.84
C ARG A 45 -4.89 -2.80 14.35
N ARG A 46 -5.88 -1.93 14.08
CA ARG A 46 -7.28 -2.08 14.51
C ARG A 46 -8.12 -2.93 13.54
N ILE A 47 -7.53 -3.36 12.44
CA ILE A 47 -8.19 -4.17 11.41
C ILE A 47 -7.82 -5.63 11.65
N SER A 48 -8.78 -6.54 11.47
CA SER A 48 -8.52 -7.97 11.61
C SER A 48 -7.46 -8.44 10.59
N MET A 49 -6.46 -9.16 11.10
CA MET A 49 -5.39 -9.78 10.31
C MET A 49 -5.93 -10.66 9.17
N SER A 50 -7.07 -11.34 9.36
CA SER A 50 -7.65 -12.22 8.33
C SER A 50 -8.01 -11.46 7.04
N LYS A 51 -8.43 -10.19 7.16
CA LYS A 51 -8.75 -9.33 6.00
C LYS A 51 -7.50 -8.98 5.21
N MET A 52 -6.40 -8.65 5.92
CA MET A 52 -5.10 -8.33 5.32
C MET A 52 -4.47 -9.55 4.67
N ARG A 53 -4.51 -10.69 5.36
CA ARG A 53 -4.00 -11.97 4.87
C ARG A 53 -4.71 -12.42 3.60
N ARG A 54 -6.04 -12.25 3.53
CA ARG A 54 -6.82 -12.59 2.34
C ARG A 54 -6.41 -11.77 1.12
N LEU A 55 -6.17 -10.47 1.27
CA LEU A 55 -5.66 -9.63 0.18
C LEU A 55 -4.25 -10.05 -0.25
N HIS A 56 -3.36 -10.25 0.72
CA HIS A 56 -1.99 -10.68 0.46
C HIS A 56 -1.94 -12.02 -0.28
N GLN A 57 -2.76 -13.00 0.09
CA GLN A 57 -2.83 -14.30 -0.61
C GLN A 57 -3.22 -14.17 -2.08
N GLU A 58 -4.12 -13.24 -2.41
CA GLU A 58 -4.48 -13.00 -3.81
C GLU A 58 -3.33 -12.32 -4.58
N ILE A 59 -2.61 -11.39 -3.93
CA ILE A 59 -1.43 -10.75 -4.51
C ILE A 59 -0.30 -11.76 -4.75
N VAL A 60 -0.07 -12.69 -3.81
CA VAL A 60 0.90 -13.80 -3.96
C VAL A 60 0.58 -14.61 -5.21
N ARG A 61 -0.68 -15.00 -5.41
CA ARG A 61 -1.10 -15.76 -6.60
C ARG A 61 -0.83 -15.01 -7.90
N ILE A 62 -1.12 -13.70 -7.93
CA ILE A 62 -0.84 -12.85 -9.09
C ILE A 62 0.67 -12.81 -9.36
N ARG A 63 1.49 -12.61 -8.32
CA ARG A 63 2.94 -12.56 -8.43
C ARG A 63 3.55 -13.87 -8.92
N GLU A 64 3.07 -15.02 -8.43
CA GLU A 64 3.50 -16.34 -8.90
C GLU A 64 3.25 -16.55 -10.40
N ILE A 65 2.11 -16.08 -10.91
CA ILE A 65 1.77 -16.16 -12.34
C ILE A 65 2.73 -15.31 -13.19
N VAL A 66 3.06 -14.11 -12.70
CA VAL A 66 3.98 -13.19 -13.38
C VAL A 66 5.41 -13.72 -13.42
N VAL A 67 5.90 -14.29 -12.30
CA VAL A 67 7.25 -14.85 -12.18
C VAL A 67 7.46 -16.05 -13.12
N ARG A 68 6.40 -16.82 -13.42
CA ARG A 68 6.45 -17.95 -14.37
C ARG A 68 6.62 -17.55 -15.84
N GLY A 69 6.68 -16.25 -16.16
CA GLY A 69 7.12 -15.75 -17.47
C GLY A 69 6.06 -15.69 -18.56
N GLU A 70 5.01 -16.52 -18.51
CA GLU A 70 3.96 -16.61 -19.56
C GLU A 70 2.61 -16.01 -19.15
N GLY A 71 2.51 -15.49 -17.93
CA GLY A 71 1.23 -15.17 -17.29
C GLY A 71 0.77 -13.72 -17.34
N LEU A 72 1.33 -12.85 -18.20
CA LEU A 72 1.01 -11.41 -18.16
C LEU A 72 -0.45 -11.11 -18.51
N GLU A 73 -1.00 -11.78 -19.52
CA GLU A 73 -2.42 -11.65 -19.87
C GLU A 73 -3.33 -12.18 -18.75
N GLU A 74 -2.91 -13.25 -18.08
CA GLU A 74 -3.65 -13.77 -16.93
C GLU A 74 -3.57 -12.82 -15.73
N CYS A 75 -2.40 -12.23 -15.47
CA CYS A 75 -2.22 -11.18 -14.48
C CYS A 75 -3.17 -10.00 -14.73
N ARG A 76 -3.30 -9.54 -15.98
CA ARG A 76 -4.24 -8.47 -16.35
C ARG A 76 -5.70 -8.84 -16.05
N LYS A 77 -6.09 -10.11 -16.15
CA LYS A 77 -7.44 -10.58 -15.78
C LYS A 77 -7.65 -10.69 -14.26
N LEU A 78 -6.58 -10.89 -13.50
CA LEU A 78 -6.63 -11.04 -12.05
C LEU A 78 -6.59 -9.70 -11.30
N LEU A 79 -5.92 -8.68 -11.83
CA LEU A 79 -5.88 -7.35 -11.22
C LEU A 79 -7.28 -6.73 -10.97
N PRO A 80 -8.27 -6.82 -11.89
CA PRO A 80 -9.63 -6.39 -11.61
C PRO A 80 -10.29 -7.21 -10.51
N ARG A 81 -10.02 -8.51 -10.42
CA ARG A 81 -10.55 -9.38 -9.35
C ARG A 81 -9.99 -8.97 -7.99
N LEU A 82 -8.71 -8.63 -7.91
CA LEU A 82 -8.12 -8.07 -6.70
C LEU A 82 -8.81 -6.76 -6.30
N ARG A 83 -9.14 -5.88 -7.26
CA ARG A 83 -9.90 -4.65 -7.00
C ARG A 83 -11.32 -4.96 -6.49
N TYR A 84 -12.00 -5.98 -7.01
CA TYR A 84 -13.32 -6.40 -6.53
C TYR A 84 -13.25 -6.97 -5.12
N LEU A 85 -12.23 -7.77 -4.82
CA LEU A 85 -11.98 -8.29 -3.48
C LEU A 85 -11.74 -7.16 -2.48
N LEU A 86 -10.95 -6.15 -2.86
CA LEU A 86 -10.71 -4.97 -2.04
C LEU A 86 -12.02 -4.21 -1.74
N ALA A 87 -12.84 -3.98 -2.77
CA ALA A 87 -14.14 -3.32 -2.61
C ALA A 87 -15.09 -4.13 -1.71
N TYR A 88 -15.13 -5.45 -1.89
CA TYR A 88 -15.92 -6.35 -1.05
C TYR A 88 -15.49 -6.29 0.42
N ILE A 89 -14.17 -6.37 0.69
CA ILE A 89 -13.63 -6.29 2.04
C ILE A 89 -14.00 -4.94 2.67
N TYR A 90 -13.80 -3.84 1.94
CA TYR A 90 -14.12 -2.49 2.43
C TYR A 90 -15.62 -2.32 2.72
N GLY A 91 -16.50 -2.84 1.86
CA GLY A 91 -17.95 -2.78 2.05
C GLY A 91 -18.43 -3.49 3.31
N ARG A 92 -17.71 -4.54 3.74
CA ARG A 92 -18.00 -5.36 4.94
C ARG A 92 -17.49 -4.75 6.25
N LEU A 93 -16.76 -3.64 6.21
CA LEU A 93 -16.20 -2.99 7.40
C LEU A 93 -17.27 -2.15 8.14
N GLY A 94 -17.19 -2.13 9.47
CA GLY A 94 -17.94 -1.18 10.28
C GLY A 94 -17.42 0.26 10.14
N GLY A 95 -18.18 1.26 10.62
CA GLY A 95 -17.84 2.68 10.41
C GLY A 95 -16.45 3.09 10.94
N GLY A 96 -16.05 2.62 12.12
CA GLY A 96 -14.72 2.85 12.67
C GLY A 96 -13.61 2.11 11.92
N GLU A 97 -13.87 0.88 11.47
CA GLU A 97 -12.92 0.11 10.64
C GLU A 97 -12.72 0.78 9.28
N LYS A 98 -13.78 1.29 8.63
CA LYS A 98 -13.68 1.99 7.34
C LYS A 98 -12.70 3.15 7.38
N ARG A 99 -12.78 3.99 8.42
CA ARG A 99 -11.85 5.12 8.62
C ARG A 99 -10.40 4.65 8.75
N ASN A 100 -10.16 3.58 9.51
CA ASN A 100 -8.82 3.02 9.71
C ASN A 100 -8.26 2.33 8.44
N PHE A 101 -9.13 1.79 7.60
CA PHE A 101 -8.75 1.06 6.39
C PHE A 101 -8.68 1.94 5.13
N GLN A 102 -9.25 3.15 5.17
CA GLN A 102 -9.45 4.00 3.99
C GLN A 102 -8.15 4.26 3.22
N GLU A 103 -7.08 4.66 3.90
CA GLU A 103 -5.83 4.98 3.22
C GLU A 103 -5.24 3.75 2.52
N TYR A 104 -5.26 2.58 3.17
CA TYR A 104 -4.82 1.33 2.55
C TYR A 104 -5.65 0.95 1.33
N MET A 105 -6.98 1.13 1.40
CA MET A 105 -7.88 0.91 0.28
C MET A 105 -7.57 1.83 -0.90
N GLU A 106 -7.37 3.12 -0.65
CA GLU A 106 -7.06 4.08 -1.70
C GLU A 106 -5.70 3.80 -2.34
N THR A 107 -4.68 3.49 -1.54
CA THR A 107 -3.34 3.13 -2.00
C THR A 107 -3.38 1.89 -2.90
N LEU A 108 -4.03 0.82 -2.46
CA LEU A 108 -4.16 -0.40 -3.27
C LEU A 108 -4.95 -0.15 -4.55
N LYS A 109 -6.05 0.62 -4.48
CA LYS A 109 -6.85 0.95 -5.66
C LYS A 109 -6.03 1.70 -6.71
N ARG A 110 -5.29 2.74 -6.32
CA ARG A 110 -4.42 3.51 -7.23
C ARG A 110 -3.32 2.63 -7.84
N THR A 111 -2.73 1.77 -7.02
CA THR A 111 -1.68 0.83 -7.46
C THR A 111 -2.22 -0.15 -8.50
N ILE A 112 -3.37 -0.78 -8.23
CA ILE A 112 -4.02 -1.69 -9.18
C ILE A 112 -4.39 -0.96 -10.48
N ASP A 113 -4.93 0.25 -10.37
CA ASP A 113 -5.29 1.06 -11.54
C ASP A 113 -4.04 1.37 -12.37
N ALA A 114 -2.92 1.77 -11.74
CA ALA A 114 -1.67 2.00 -12.45
C ALA A 114 -1.13 0.73 -13.14
N LEU A 115 -1.22 -0.43 -12.50
CA LEU A 115 -0.83 -1.72 -13.10
C LEU A 115 -1.69 -2.09 -14.31
N LEU A 116 -3.00 -1.84 -14.23
CA LEU A 116 -3.94 -2.10 -15.34
C LEU A 116 -3.62 -1.26 -16.58
N HIS A 117 -3.19 -0.01 -16.39
CA HIS A 117 -2.83 0.90 -17.48
C HIS A 117 -1.38 0.74 -17.97
N SER A 118 -0.54 -0.04 -17.28
CA SER A 118 0.82 -0.31 -17.74
C SER A 118 0.78 -1.12 -19.04
N GLN A 119 1.39 -0.62 -20.11
CA GLN A 119 1.56 -1.36 -21.37
C GLN A 119 2.92 -2.06 -21.45
N ASP A 120 3.88 -1.65 -20.63
CA ASP A 120 5.23 -2.20 -20.59
C ASP A 120 5.27 -3.47 -19.71
N PRO A 121 5.60 -4.65 -20.29
CA PRO A 121 5.71 -5.91 -19.57
C PRO A 121 6.64 -5.85 -18.36
N GLU A 122 7.82 -5.25 -18.49
CA GLU A 122 8.81 -5.22 -17.42
C GLU A 122 8.34 -4.34 -16.26
N LYS A 123 7.76 -3.18 -16.57
CA LYS A 123 7.14 -2.32 -15.55
C LYS A 123 5.95 -2.98 -14.87
N LEU A 124 5.17 -3.79 -15.60
CA LEU A 124 4.09 -4.58 -15.01
C LEU A 124 4.66 -5.62 -14.04
N ARG A 125 5.75 -6.32 -14.40
CA ARG A 125 6.40 -7.29 -13.51
C ARG A 125 6.96 -6.62 -12.26
N GLU A 126 7.73 -5.56 -12.43
CA GLU A 126 8.29 -4.78 -11.32
C GLU A 126 7.17 -4.26 -10.41
N GLY A 127 6.11 -3.72 -11.00
CA GLY A 127 5.01 -3.16 -10.22
C GLY A 127 4.22 -4.21 -9.44
N VAL A 128 4.04 -5.41 -10.00
CA VAL A 128 3.47 -6.55 -9.27
C VAL A 128 4.38 -6.97 -8.12
N GLU A 129 5.71 -6.97 -8.32
CA GLU A 129 6.67 -7.27 -7.25
C GLU A 129 6.61 -6.22 -6.13
N LYS A 130 6.54 -4.92 -6.46
CA LYS A 130 6.37 -3.86 -5.46
C LYS A 130 5.05 -3.99 -4.70
N LEU A 131 3.95 -4.31 -5.38
CA LEU A 131 2.66 -4.58 -4.73
C LEU A 131 2.74 -5.79 -3.78
N TYR A 132 3.43 -6.85 -4.21
CA TYR A 132 3.70 -8.02 -3.38
C TYR A 132 4.49 -7.65 -2.13
N MET A 133 5.65 -7.01 -2.28
CA MET A 133 6.53 -6.59 -1.17
C MET A 133 5.80 -5.68 -0.18
N PHE A 134 5.04 -4.71 -0.69
CA PHE A 134 4.22 -3.85 0.16
C PHE A 134 3.19 -4.65 0.96
N SER A 135 2.46 -5.56 0.31
CA SER A 135 1.46 -6.39 0.99
C SER A 135 2.08 -7.34 2.03
N GLU A 136 3.28 -7.87 1.75
CA GLU A 136 4.05 -8.70 2.67
C GLU A 136 4.48 -7.90 3.90
N ALA A 137 5.04 -6.70 3.70
CA ALA A 137 5.42 -5.80 4.79
C ALA A 137 4.22 -5.44 5.68
N ILE A 138 3.07 -5.14 5.08
CA ILE A 138 1.83 -4.88 5.82
C ILE A 138 1.44 -6.07 6.72
N VAL A 139 1.52 -7.30 6.21
CA VAL A 139 1.23 -8.52 6.98
C VAL A 139 2.26 -8.72 8.11
N ALA A 140 3.55 -8.53 7.81
CA ALA A 140 4.64 -8.70 8.77
C ALA A 140 4.54 -7.71 9.93
N TYR A 141 4.40 -6.42 9.64
CA TYR A 141 4.25 -5.39 10.68
C TYR A 141 2.96 -5.54 11.47
N HIS A 142 1.85 -5.93 10.83
CA HIS A 142 0.60 -6.19 11.56
C HIS A 142 0.81 -7.28 12.61
N LYS A 143 1.49 -8.36 12.22
CA LYS A 143 1.83 -9.46 13.13
C LYS A 143 2.78 -9.02 14.25
N TYR A 144 3.82 -8.27 13.92
CA TYR A 144 4.78 -7.72 14.88
C TYR A 144 4.09 -6.90 15.98
N TYR A 145 3.22 -5.97 15.60
CA TYR A 145 2.50 -5.13 16.56
C TYR A 145 1.39 -5.88 17.32
N GLU A 146 0.85 -6.97 16.77
CA GLU A 146 -0.07 -7.86 17.48
C GLU A 146 0.65 -8.60 18.61
N GLU A 147 1.86 -9.12 18.35
CA GLU A 147 2.67 -9.84 19.35
C GLU A 147 3.25 -8.91 20.42
N GLY A 148 3.75 -7.73 20.04
CA GLY A 148 4.20 -6.72 20.99
C GLY A 148 3.08 -6.25 21.93
N GLY A 149 1.84 -6.16 21.41
CA GLY A 149 0.67 -5.85 22.22
C GLY A 149 0.22 -6.97 23.17
N ARG A 150 0.57 -8.23 22.88
CA ARG A 150 0.29 -9.38 23.76
C ARG A 150 1.32 -9.54 24.87
N ARG A 151 2.58 -9.18 24.65
CA ARG A 151 3.64 -9.25 25.67
C ARG A 151 3.61 -8.12 26.70
N GLY A 152 2.91 -7.03 26.40
CA GLY A 152 2.71 -5.90 27.31
C GLY A 152 1.41 -5.92 28.12
N ARG A 153 0.69 -7.04 28.12
CA ARG A 153 -0.48 -7.32 28.97
C ARG A 153 -0.17 -8.51 29.86
#